data_AF-A0A1J3H551-F1
#
_entry.id   AF-A0A1J3H551-F1
#
_cell.length_a   1.000
_cell.length_b   1.000
_cell.length_c   1.000
_cell.angle_alpha   90.00
_cell.angle_beta   90.00
_cell.angle_gamma   90.00
#
_symmetry.space_group_name_H-M   'P 1'
#
loop_
_entity.id
_entity.type
_entity.pdbx_description
1 polymer ?
#
loop_
_entity_poly.entity_id
_entity_poly.type
_entity_poly.pdbx_seq_one_letter_code
_entity_poly.pdbx_strand_id
1 'polypeptide(L)'
;VLRMWDVLLFEGNRVVLFRTAFALMELYGPAIVATQDAGDAITSLQTLASSTFDSSQLVLTACMGYLSTNEARLEELRERHRPAVLEIVEERIQKGRVWKDKKGLASKLYSFKHEGSILDEHKSTHGENLDGDESRANPDGENVGSELDSLPDLQEQAVWLKVELCRLLEEKRSAVLRAEELEIALMEMVKEDNRLELSAKIEELEREVSELKQVLSDKKEQESAMLQVLMKVEQDQKLTEDARVSAEQDAAAQRYAVQVLQEKNEKLVTELAQMEKRVVTAETTLEATLQYESGQNKALSSPRFARTQVSPQETLKKKTGFLSFGLGWRDRNKAKQPEESNGDSNSNATSEAKSPSKETKSEDLLNPETRR
;
A
#
# COMPACT_ATOMS: atom_id res chain seq x y z
N VAL A 1 14.87 -8.31 -1.39
CA VAL A 1 14.08 -8.48 -2.64
C VAL A 1 12.97 -7.43 -2.74
N LEU A 2 12.06 -7.29 -1.76
CA LEU A 2 10.95 -6.31 -1.81
C LEU A 2 11.37 -4.87 -2.13
N ARG A 3 12.42 -4.34 -1.50
CA ARG A 3 12.92 -2.98 -1.79
C ARG A 3 13.38 -2.74 -3.23
N MET A 4 13.89 -3.77 -3.91
CA MET A 4 14.26 -3.64 -5.32
C MET A 4 13.03 -3.53 -6.21
N TRP A 5 11.96 -4.25 -5.85
CA TRP A 5 10.66 -4.14 -6.52
C TRP A 5 10.02 -2.78 -6.28
N ASP A 6 10.12 -2.23 -5.06
CA ASP A 6 9.63 -0.88 -4.77
C ASP A 6 10.29 0.17 -5.67
N VAL A 7 11.62 0.11 -5.83
CA VAL A 7 12.36 1.03 -6.71
C VAL A 7 12.05 0.78 -8.19
N LEU A 8 11.92 -0.49 -8.61
CA LEU A 8 11.56 -0.84 -9.99
C LEU A 8 10.17 -0.31 -10.37
N LEU A 9 9.19 -0.48 -9.47
CA LEU A 9 7.81 -0.04 -9.67
C LEU A 9 7.68 1.49 -9.54
N PHE A 10 8.45 2.12 -8.66
CA PHE A 10 8.47 3.57 -8.49
C PHE A 10 9.14 4.29 -9.66
N GLU A 11 10.32 3.84 -10.10
CA GLU A 11 11.03 4.47 -11.24
C GLU A 11 10.43 4.05 -12.60
N GLY A 12 9.70 2.94 -12.66
CA GLY A 12 9.08 2.42 -13.89
C GLY A 12 10.10 2.04 -14.98
N ASN A 13 11.38 1.88 -14.61
CA ASN A 13 12.48 1.76 -15.54
C ASN A 13 13.27 0.45 -15.33
N ARG A 14 13.43 -0.32 -16.41
CA ARG A 14 14.23 -1.56 -16.46
C ARG A 14 15.72 -1.36 -16.19
N VAL A 15 16.23 -0.14 -16.29
CA VAL A 15 17.61 0.22 -15.95
C VAL A 15 17.99 -0.27 -14.55
N VAL A 16 17.07 -0.21 -13.58
CA VAL A 16 17.30 -0.65 -12.20
C VAL A 16 17.70 -2.12 -12.14
N LEU A 17 17.14 -2.99 -12.99
CA LEU A 17 17.51 -4.41 -13.04
C LEU A 17 18.96 -4.60 -13.49
N PHE A 18 19.40 -3.88 -14.51
CA PHE A 18 20.78 -3.94 -14.99
C PHE A 18 21.76 -3.38 -13.96
N ARG A 19 21.43 -2.25 -13.33
CA ARG A 19 22.23 -1.67 -12.25
C ARG A 19 22.38 -2.61 -11.06
N THR A 20 21.31 -3.31 -10.70
CA THR A 20 21.31 -4.31 -9.63
C THR A 20 22.15 -5.53 -10.02
N ALA A 21 22.02 -6.00 -11.26
CA ALA A 21 22.84 -7.10 -11.76
C ALA A 21 24.34 -6.75 -11.73
N PHE A 22 24.72 -5.52 -12.12
CA PHE A 22 26.11 -5.08 -12.03
C PHE A 22 26.61 -4.99 -10.59
N ALA A 23 25.83 -4.42 -9.68
CA ALA A 23 26.19 -4.37 -8.26
C ALA A 23 26.39 -5.77 -7.66
N LEU A 24 25.56 -6.75 -8.04
CA LEU A 24 25.72 -8.15 -7.62
C LEU A 24 26.97 -8.80 -8.23
N MET A 25 27.24 -8.54 -9.52
CA MET A 25 28.43 -9.04 -10.20
C MET A 25 29.72 -8.44 -9.65
N GLU A 26 29.71 -7.18 -9.20
CA GLU A 26 30.86 -6.54 -8.57
C GLU A 26 31.10 -7.08 -7.16
N LEU A 27 30.03 -7.27 -6.38
CA LEU A 27 30.10 -7.82 -5.02
C LEU A 27 30.71 -9.24 -5.00
N TYR A 28 30.43 -10.04 -6.03
CA TYR A 28 30.95 -11.41 -6.17
C TYR A 28 32.03 -11.57 -7.23
N GLY A 29 32.49 -10.46 -7.83
CA GLY A 29 33.56 -10.45 -8.82
C GLY A 29 34.81 -11.21 -8.36
N PRO A 30 35.31 -11.00 -7.13
CA PRO A 30 36.44 -11.74 -6.60
C PRO A 30 36.19 -13.24 -6.48
N ALA A 31 34.98 -13.65 -6.10
CA ALA A 31 34.61 -15.06 -5.94
C ALA A 31 34.51 -15.75 -7.31
N ILE A 32 33.90 -15.10 -8.30
CA ILE A 32 33.75 -15.61 -9.67
C ILE A 32 35.11 -15.67 -10.38
N VAL A 33 36.01 -14.71 -10.14
CA VAL A 33 37.35 -14.72 -10.75
C VAL A 33 38.24 -15.79 -10.12
N ALA A 34 38.00 -16.17 -8.86
CA ALA A 34 38.75 -17.23 -8.18
C ALA A 34 38.34 -18.65 -8.60
N THR A 35 37.18 -18.84 -9.24
CA THR A 35 36.74 -20.18 -9.69
C THR A 35 37.51 -20.64 -10.93
N GLN A 36 37.94 -21.90 -10.95
CA GLN A 36 38.62 -22.52 -12.10
C GLN A 36 37.66 -23.18 -13.08
N ASP A 37 36.48 -23.60 -12.62
CA ASP A 37 35.47 -24.29 -13.43
C ASP A 37 34.17 -23.49 -13.55
N ALA A 38 33.50 -23.66 -14.69
CA ALA A 38 32.20 -23.03 -14.96
C ALA A 38 31.11 -23.51 -14.00
N GLY A 39 31.19 -24.78 -13.53
CA GLY A 39 30.26 -25.33 -12.55
C GLY A 39 30.33 -24.62 -11.20
N ASP A 40 31.55 -24.29 -10.74
CA ASP A 40 31.77 -23.58 -9.46
C ASP A 40 31.30 -22.12 -9.54
N ALA A 41 31.49 -21.47 -10.69
CA ALA A 41 30.99 -20.12 -10.93
C ALA A 41 29.46 -20.07 -10.90
N ILE A 42 28.80 -21.04 -11.55
CA ILE A 42 27.34 -21.18 -11.53
C ILE A 42 26.84 -21.44 -10.11
N THR A 43 27.49 -22.35 -9.38
CA THR A 43 27.11 -22.66 -7.99
C THR A 43 27.26 -21.42 -7.09
N SER A 44 28.34 -20.65 -7.26
CA SER A 44 28.54 -19.38 -6.54
C SER A 44 27.42 -18.37 -6.84
N LEU A 45 27.05 -18.22 -8.11
CA LEU A 45 25.91 -17.36 -8.53
C LEU A 45 24.54 -17.89 -8.09
N GLN A 46 24.37 -19.20 -7.90
CA GLN A 46 23.12 -19.77 -7.40
C GLN A 46 23.00 -19.62 -5.88
N THR A 47 24.09 -19.86 -5.15
CA THR A 47 24.14 -19.64 -3.69
C THR A 47 23.91 -18.18 -3.33
N LEU A 48 24.24 -17.25 -4.23
CA LEU A 48 23.89 -15.83 -4.15
C LEU A 48 22.40 -15.61 -3.89
N ALA A 49 21.51 -16.29 -4.63
CA ALA A 49 20.07 -16.08 -4.53
C ALA A 49 19.52 -16.44 -3.15
N SER A 50 20.20 -17.35 -2.44
CA SER A 50 19.88 -17.77 -1.08
C SER A 50 20.65 -16.99 0.00
N SER A 51 21.60 -16.12 -0.39
CA SER A 51 22.37 -15.30 0.53
C SER A 51 21.56 -14.10 1.03
N THR A 52 21.68 -13.77 2.31
CA THR A 52 20.98 -12.64 2.91
C THR A 52 21.70 -11.33 2.59
N PHE A 53 21.13 -10.53 1.69
CA PHE A 53 21.64 -9.19 1.38
C PHE A 53 21.08 -8.13 2.33
N ASP A 54 21.92 -7.16 2.69
CA ASP A 54 21.40 -5.86 3.12
C ASP A 54 20.76 -5.18 1.91
N SER A 55 19.44 -5.30 1.85
CA SER A 55 18.63 -4.72 0.78
C SER A 55 18.81 -3.21 0.62
N SER A 56 19.17 -2.48 1.68
CA SER A 56 19.35 -1.02 1.63
C SER A 56 20.67 -0.67 0.96
N GLN A 57 21.75 -1.37 1.33
CA GLN A 57 23.07 -1.19 0.73
C GLN A 57 23.09 -1.66 -0.73
N LEU A 58 22.37 -2.73 -1.07
CA LEU A 58 22.25 -3.19 -2.46
C LEU A 58 21.54 -2.15 -3.34
N VAL A 59 20.41 -1.60 -2.88
CA VAL A 59 19.70 -0.53 -3.61
C VAL A 59 20.61 0.70 -3.77
N LEU A 60 21.28 1.11 -2.69
CA LEU A 60 22.18 2.27 -2.72
C LEU A 60 23.32 2.06 -3.72
N THR A 61 23.98 0.91 -3.69
CA THR A 61 25.11 0.57 -4.57
C THR A 61 24.66 0.44 -6.02
N ALA A 62 23.50 -0.18 -6.27
CA ALA A 62 22.93 -0.27 -7.61
C ALA A 62 22.59 1.12 -8.18
N CYS A 63 21.89 1.95 -7.41
CA CYS A 63 21.42 3.26 -7.90
C CYS A 63 22.56 4.30 -7.98
N MET A 64 23.54 4.26 -7.08
CA MET A 64 24.64 5.24 -7.00
C MET A 64 25.93 4.79 -7.71
N GLY A 65 26.19 3.49 -7.83
CA GLY A 65 27.41 2.97 -8.47
C GLY A 65 27.36 2.99 -9.99
N TYR A 66 26.15 2.90 -10.57
CA TYR A 66 25.97 2.62 -12.00
C TYR A 66 25.12 3.67 -12.73
N LEU A 67 25.34 4.96 -12.42
CA LEU A 67 24.65 6.07 -13.11
C LEU A 67 24.94 6.13 -14.61
N SER A 68 26.06 5.55 -15.08
CA SER A 68 26.41 5.51 -16.50
C SER A 68 25.56 4.53 -17.32
N THR A 69 24.80 3.67 -16.64
CA THR A 69 23.79 2.78 -17.24
C THR A 69 22.48 3.56 -17.30
N ASN A 70 22.21 4.19 -18.44
CA ASN A 70 21.00 4.96 -18.71
C ASN A 70 20.16 4.28 -19.78
N GLU A 71 18.86 4.59 -19.81
CA GLU A 71 17.91 3.97 -20.76
C GLU A 71 18.33 4.22 -22.21
N ALA A 72 18.82 5.42 -22.54
CA ALA A 72 19.31 5.75 -23.88
C ALA A 72 20.44 4.80 -24.35
N ARG A 73 21.36 4.44 -23.44
CA ARG A 73 22.49 3.55 -23.74
C ARG A 73 22.05 2.09 -23.85
N LEU A 74 21.07 1.67 -23.04
CA LEU A 74 20.48 0.34 -23.14
C LEU A 74 19.66 0.18 -24.43
N GLU A 75 18.99 1.23 -24.89
CA GLU A 75 18.26 1.21 -26.16
C GLU A 75 19.23 1.11 -27.35
N GLU A 76 20.33 1.86 -27.34
CA GLU A 76 21.39 1.75 -28.35
C GLU A 76 21.97 0.33 -28.41
N LEU A 77 22.33 -0.25 -27.26
CA LEU A 77 22.81 -1.63 -27.19
C LEU A 77 21.75 -2.63 -27.65
N ARG A 78 20.47 -2.39 -27.35
CA ARG A 78 19.39 -3.25 -27.84
C ARG A 78 19.31 -3.22 -29.34
N GLU A 79 19.28 -2.05 -29.97
CA GLU A 79 19.20 -1.94 -31.43
C GLU A 79 20.41 -2.61 -32.10
N ARG A 80 21.59 -2.54 -31.47
CA ARG A 80 22.79 -3.23 -31.97
C ARG A 80 22.70 -4.75 -31.91
N HIS A 81 22.17 -5.31 -30.83
CA HIS A 81 22.17 -6.76 -30.59
C HIS A 81 20.86 -7.46 -31.00
N ARG A 82 19.77 -6.70 -31.17
CA ARG A 82 18.46 -7.17 -31.66
C ARG A 82 18.55 -7.99 -32.96
N PRO A 83 19.28 -7.58 -34.02
CA PRO A 83 19.34 -8.38 -35.26
C PRO A 83 19.97 -9.77 -35.04
N ALA A 84 21.08 -9.85 -34.28
CA ALA A 84 21.72 -11.13 -33.98
C ALA A 84 20.83 -12.07 -33.15
N VAL A 85 20.07 -11.52 -32.20
CA VAL A 85 19.11 -12.32 -31.41
C VAL A 85 17.96 -12.81 -32.29
N LEU A 86 17.43 -11.97 -33.18
CA LEU A 86 16.38 -12.35 -34.11
C LEU A 86 16.84 -13.47 -35.04
N GLU A 87 18.08 -13.42 -35.54
CA GLU A 87 18.66 -14.48 -36.36
C GLU A 87 18.74 -15.81 -35.58
N ILE A 88 19.23 -15.81 -34.34
CA ILE A 88 19.31 -17.02 -33.50
C ILE A 88 17.91 -17.56 -33.14
N VAL A 89 16.92 -16.67 -32.94
CA VAL A 89 15.54 -17.05 -32.65
C VAL A 89 14.88 -17.63 -33.91
N GLU A 90 15.09 -17.02 -35.07
CA GLU A 90 14.61 -17.52 -36.35
C GLU A 90 15.25 -18.86 -36.71
N GLU A 91 16.55 -19.03 -36.48
CA GLU A 91 17.24 -20.32 -36.64
C GLU A 91 16.65 -21.39 -35.71
N ARG A 92 16.33 -21.05 -34.45
CA ARG A 92 15.66 -21.97 -33.51
C ARG A 92 14.23 -22.30 -33.95
N ILE A 93 13.48 -21.33 -34.45
CA ILE A 93 12.13 -21.53 -34.98
C ILE A 93 12.18 -22.37 -36.26
N GLN A 94 13.16 -22.14 -37.13
CA GLN A 94 13.32 -22.86 -38.38
C GLN A 94 13.79 -24.29 -38.14
N LYS A 95 14.73 -24.52 -37.23
CA LYS A 95 15.10 -25.86 -36.74
C LYS A 95 13.91 -26.58 -36.09
N GLY A 96 13.08 -25.85 -35.34
CA GLY A 96 11.82 -26.36 -34.78
C GLY A 96 10.74 -26.65 -35.83
N ARG A 97 10.66 -25.86 -36.91
CA ARG A 97 9.76 -26.07 -38.05
C ARG A 97 10.20 -27.22 -38.95
N VAL A 98 11.49 -27.41 -39.17
CA VAL A 98 12.05 -28.59 -39.87
C VAL A 98 11.64 -29.89 -39.13
N TRP A 99 11.45 -29.84 -37.80
CA TRP A 99 10.91 -30.97 -37.04
C TRP A 99 9.38 -31.12 -37.16
N LYS A 100 8.63 -30.03 -37.38
CA LYS A 100 7.16 -30.01 -37.57
C LYS A 100 6.71 -30.27 -39.00
N ASP A 101 7.55 -30.02 -40.00
CA ASP A 101 7.22 -30.19 -41.43
C ASP A 101 7.26 -31.65 -41.91
N LYS A 102 7.44 -32.63 -41.00
CA LYS A 102 7.18 -34.06 -41.31
C LYS A 102 5.73 -34.34 -41.70
N LYS A 103 4.81 -33.38 -41.54
CA LYS A 103 3.43 -33.45 -42.07
C LYS A 103 3.28 -32.96 -43.52
N GLY A 104 4.29 -32.29 -44.10
CA GLY A 104 4.29 -31.81 -45.50
C GLY A 104 4.80 -32.81 -46.53
N LEU A 105 5.40 -33.93 -46.10
CA LEU A 105 5.79 -35.04 -46.99
C LEU A 105 4.60 -35.97 -47.30
N ALA A 106 3.58 -36.01 -46.44
CA ALA A 106 2.39 -36.83 -46.64
C ALA A 106 1.50 -36.34 -47.80
N SER A 107 1.45 -35.02 -48.05
CA SER A 107 0.71 -34.44 -49.17
C SER A 107 1.39 -34.66 -50.54
N LYS A 108 2.67 -35.04 -50.58
CA LYS A 108 3.37 -35.47 -51.80
C LYS A 108 3.27 -36.97 -52.09
N LEU A 109 2.81 -37.78 -51.12
CA LEU A 109 2.57 -39.22 -51.33
C LEU A 109 1.14 -39.52 -51.77
N TYR A 110 0.21 -38.56 -51.66
CA TYR A 110 -1.18 -38.72 -52.07
C TYR A 110 -1.47 -38.28 -53.53
N SER A 111 -0.48 -37.74 -54.25
CA SER A 111 -0.64 -37.35 -55.67
C SER A 111 -0.05 -38.35 -56.67
N PHE A 112 0.49 -39.50 -56.23
CA PHE A 112 1.15 -40.48 -57.12
C PHE A 112 0.24 -41.64 -57.58
N LYS A 113 -1.08 -41.57 -57.41
CA LYS A 113 -2.00 -42.62 -57.89
C LYS A 113 -3.27 -42.06 -58.51
N HIS A 114 -3.14 -41.34 -59.61
CA HIS A 114 -4.20 -41.17 -60.62
C HIS A 114 -3.61 -40.78 -61.98
N GLU A 115 -2.72 -41.60 -62.53
CA GLU A 115 -2.50 -41.64 -63.98
C GLU A 115 -2.30 -43.09 -64.42
N GLY A 116 -3.14 -43.54 -65.36
CA GLY A 116 -3.06 -44.87 -65.93
C GLY A 116 -4.43 -45.49 -66.26
N SER A 117 -5.33 -44.76 -66.90
CA SER A 117 -6.37 -45.35 -67.77
C SER A 117 -7.14 -44.25 -68.51
N ILE A 118 -6.61 -43.80 -69.65
CA ILE A 118 -7.41 -43.33 -70.80
C ILE A 118 -6.54 -43.60 -72.04
N LEU A 119 -6.78 -44.73 -72.69
CA LEU A 119 -6.42 -44.88 -74.10
C LEU A 119 -7.73 -45.21 -74.82
N ASP A 120 -8.36 -44.19 -75.36
CA ASP A 120 -9.25 -44.38 -76.51
C ASP A 120 -9.13 -43.21 -77.48
N GLU A 121 -8.99 -43.62 -78.74
CA GLU A 121 -9.30 -42.96 -80.00
C GLU A 121 -8.76 -41.55 -80.30
N HIS A 122 -7.79 -41.49 -81.23
CA HIS A 122 -7.94 -40.66 -82.43
C HIS A 122 -6.94 -41.06 -83.53
N LYS A 123 -7.44 -41.59 -84.66
CA LYS A 123 -7.01 -41.22 -86.02
C LYS A 123 -7.91 -41.83 -87.10
N SER A 124 -8.75 -40.95 -87.64
CA SER A 124 -9.35 -41.04 -88.97
C SER A 124 -8.32 -40.62 -90.02
N THR A 125 -8.17 -41.37 -91.13
CA THR A 125 -8.25 -40.93 -92.55
C THR A 125 -7.43 -41.79 -93.51
N HIS A 126 -8.12 -42.56 -94.36
CA HIS A 126 -7.88 -42.96 -95.77
C HIS A 126 -8.63 -44.29 -96.00
N GLY A 127 -9.70 -44.41 -96.81
CA GLY A 127 -9.76 -44.22 -98.27
C GLY A 127 -8.97 -45.34 -98.94
N GLU A 128 -9.50 -46.33 -99.68
CA GLU A 128 -10.58 -46.36 -100.67
C GLU A 128 -10.84 -47.83 -101.15
N ASN A 129 -12.08 -48.10 -101.59
CA ASN A 129 -12.50 -48.92 -102.76
C ASN A 129 -12.65 -50.47 -102.77
N LEU A 130 -13.90 -50.86 -103.10
CA LEU A 130 -14.40 -51.77 -104.16
C LEU A 130 -14.50 -53.31 -103.95
N ASP A 131 -15.78 -53.73 -103.82
CA ASP A 131 -16.54 -54.73 -104.61
C ASP A 131 -16.02 -56.15 -104.95
N GLY A 132 -16.95 -57.10 -104.78
CA GLY A 132 -17.04 -58.41 -105.43
C GLY A 132 -16.56 -59.58 -104.56
N ASP A 133 -17.14 -60.77 -104.51
CA ASP A 133 -18.31 -61.41 -105.13
C ASP A 133 -18.45 -62.78 -104.42
N GLU A 134 -19.62 -63.41 -104.54
CA GLU A 134 -20.02 -64.69 -103.96
C GLU A 134 -19.04 -65.87 -104.17
N SER A 135 -18.91 -66.78 -103.19
CA SER A 135 -19.36 -68.18 -103.31
C SER A 135 -18.73 -69.15 -102.29
N ARG A 136 -19.63 -69.85 -101.59
CA ARG A 136 -19.64 -71.30 -101.28
C ARG A 136 -18.57 -71.96 -100.37
N ALA A 137 -19.09 -72.38 -99.20
CA ALA A 137 -19.09 -73.76 -98.65
C ALA A 137 -17.80 -74.38 -98.04
N ASN A 138 -17.77 -74.37 -96.69
CA ASN A 138 -17.47 -75.45 -95.70
C ASN A 138 -16.13 -76.25 -95.75
N PRO A 139 -15.77 -76.98 -94.67
CA PRO A 139 -15.32 -76.53 -93.35
C PRO A 139 -13.93 -77.15 -93.01
N ASP A 140 -13.47 -76.91 -91.78
CA ASP A 140 -12.38 -77.61 -91.09
C ASP A 140 -10.93 -77.27 -91.49
N GLY A 141 -10.21 -76.72 -90.50
CA GLY A 141 -8.79 -76.43 -90.58
C GLY A 141 -8.35 -75.63 -89.37
N GLU A 142 -8.09 -76.35 -88.28
CA GLU A 142 -7.38 -75.90 -87.09
C GLU A 142 -6.23 -74.95 -87.43
N ASN A 143 -6.13 -73.81 -86.71
CA ASN A 143 -4.89 -73.14 -86.31
C ASN A 143 -5.15 -71.63 -86.03
N VAL A 144 -5.58 -71.33 -84.81
CA VAL A 144 -5.38 -70.03 -84.15
C VAL A 144 -4.90 -70.41 -82.75
N GLY A 145 -3.65 -70.17 -82.35
CA GLY A 145 -2.94 -68.92 -82.45
C GLY A 145 -2.82 -68.39 -81.01
N SER A 146 -1.65 -68.63 -80.41
CA SER A 146 -1.25 -68.21 -79.07
C SER A 146 -1.59 -66.76 -78.76
N GLU A 147 -2.41 -66.51 -77.73
CA GLU A 147 -2.48 -65.22 -77.02
C GLU A 147 -3.24 -65.32 -75.68
N LEU A 148 -2.97 -66.36 -74.89
CA LEU A 148 -3.57 -66.55 -73.56
C LEU A 148 -2.59 -66.31 -72.40
N ASP A 149 -1.44 -65.72 -72.68
CA ASP A 149 -0.34 -65.56 -71.73
C ASP A 149 -0.18 -64.10 -71.31
N SER A 150 -1.22 -63.52 -70.71
CA SER A 150 -1.16 -62.18 -70.06
C SER A 150 -2.29 -61.90 -69.06
N LEU A 151 -3.09 -62.89 -68.63
CA LEU A 151 -3.98 -62.72 -67.48
C LEU A 151 -3.42 -63.53 -66.29
N PRO A 152 -3.19 -62.90 -65.13
CA PRO A 152 -2.90 -63.65 -63.91
C PRO A 152 -4.03 -64.65 -63.69
N ASP A 153 -3.68 -65.89 -63.32
CA ASP A 153 -4.67 -66.91 -63.00
C ASP A 153 -5.63 -66.35 -61.94
N LEU A 154 -6.95 -66.59 -62.08
CA LEU A 154 -7.97 -66.10 -61.13
C LEU A 154 -7.64 -66.51 -59.69
N GLN A 155 -6.95 -67.65 -59.54
CA GLN A 155 -6.44 -68.13 -58.29
C GLN A 155 -5.34 -67.22 -57.69
N GLU A 156 -4.43 -66.70 -58.51
CA GLU A 156 -3.36 -65.78 -58.09
C GLU A 156 -3.93 -64.42 -57.67
N GLN A 157 -4.92 -63.91 -58.41
CA GLN A 157 -5.63 -62.67 -58.04
C GLN A 157 -6.38 -62.83 -56.70
N ALA A 158 -6.99 -63.99 -56.46
CA ALA A 158 -7.64 -64.30 -55.18
C ALA A 158 -6.64 -64.41 -54.03
N VAL A 159 -5.45 -64.97 -54.27
CA VAL A 159 -4.36 -65.01 -53.27
C VAL A 159 -3.87 -63.59 -52.95
N TRP A 160 -3.69 -62.75 -53.96
CA TRP A 160 -3.28 -61.35 -53.76
C TRP A 160 -4.31 -60.56 -52.93
N LEU A 161 -5.60 -60.66 -53.26
CA LEU A 161 -6.66 -60.01 -52.51
C LEU A 161 -6.74 -60.50 -51.06
N LYS A 162 -6.46 -61.79 -50.80
CA LYS A 162 -6.41 -62.33 -49.43
C LYS A 162 -5.25 -61.73 -48.62
N VAL A 163 -4.06 -61.65 -49.21
CA VAL A 163 -2.89 -61.04 -48.57
C VAL A 163 -3.14 -59.55 -48.27
N GLU A 164 -3.72 -58.84 -49.23
CA GLU A 164 -4.06 -57.42 -49.09
C GLU A 164 -5.13 -57.19 -48.02
N LEU A 165 -6.15 -58.04 -47.95
CA LEU A 165 -7.16 -57.99 -46.88
C LEU A 165 -6.54 -58.27 -45.50
N CYS A 166 -5.64 -59.24 -45.38
CA CYS A 166 -4.92 -59.51 -44.13
C CYS A 166 -4.09 -58.30 -43.69
N ARG A 167 -3.36 -57.68 -44.63
CA ARG A 167 -2.59 -56.45 -44.37
C ARG A 167 -3.48 -55.32 -43.88
N LEU A 168 -4.61 -55.08 -44.54
CA LEU A 168 -5.57 -54.04 -44.13
C LEU A 168 -6.22 -54.32 -42.78
N LEU A 169 -6.51 -55.59 -42.46
CA LEU A 169 -7.04 -55.98 -41.14
C LEU A 169 -6.02 -55.76 -40.03
N GLU A 170 -4.75 -56.06 -40.28
CA GLU A 170 -3.65 -55.78 -39.34
C GLU A 170 -3.42 -54.27 -39.17
N GLU A 171 -3.44 -53.50 -40.26
CA GLU A 171 -3.37 -52.04 -40.22
C GLU A 171 -4.52 -51.45 -39.42
N LYS A 172 -5.77 -51.89 -39.65
CA LYS A 172 -6.95 -51.49 -38.87
C LYS A 172 -6.77 -51.84 -37.39
N ARG A 173 -6.33 -53.05 -37.06
CA ARG A 173 -6.11 -53.48 -35.68
C ARG A 173 -5.05 -52.60 -35.00
N SER A 174 -3.96 -52.29 -35.69
CA SER A 174 -2.91 -51.40 -35.18
C SER A 174 -3.40 -49.96 -34.98
N ALA A 175 -4.30 -49.48 -35.86
CA ALA A 175 -4.89 -48.16 -35.75
C ALA A 175 -5.84 -48.05 -34.55
N VAL A 176 -6.62 -49.10 -34.28
CA VAL A 176 -7.51 -49.17 -33.11
C VAL A 176 -6.70 -49.17 -31.82
N LEU A 177 -5.67 -50.02 -31.69
CA LEU A 177 -4.83 -50.06 -30.50
C LEU A 177 -4.17 -48.70 -30.22
N ARG A 178 -3.65 -48.05 -31.27
CA ARG A 178 -3.06 -46.71 -31.14
C ARG A 178 -4.08 -45.65 -30.71
N ALA A 179 -5.34 -45.76 -31.15
CA ALA A 179 -6.40 -44.86 -30.73
C ALA A 179 -6.75 -45.06 -29.25
N GLU A 180 -6.82 -46.31 -28.79
CA GLU A 180 -7.04 -46.65 -27.37
C GLU A 180 -5.89 -46.15 -26.48
N GLU A 181 -4.63 -46.34 -26.90
CA GLU A 181 -3.46 -45.80 -26.20
C GLU A 181 -3.51 -44.27 -26.07
N LEU A 182 -3.92 -43.57 -27.14
CA LEU A 182 -4.08 -42.11 -27.12
C LEU A 182 -5.24 -41.67 -26.24
N GLU A 183 -6.35 -42.41 -26.21
CA GLU A 183 -7.47 -42.13 -25.32
C GLU A 183 -7.05 -42.26 -23.85
N ILE A 184 -6.29 -43.30 -23.50
CA ILE A 184 -5.74 -43.48 -22.15
C ILE A 184 -4.81 -42.32 -21.80
N ALA A 185 -3.87 -41.97 -22.69
CA ALA A 185 -2.94 -40.86 -22.45
C ALA A 185 -3.65 -39.51 -22.27
N LEU A 186 -4.73 -39.26 -23.03
CA LEU A 186 -5.56 -38.07 -22.85
C LEU A 186 -6.34 -38.11 -21.54
N MET A 187 -6.85 -39.27 -21.15
CA MET A 187 -7.57 -39.43 -19.87
C MET A 187 -6.63 -39.23 -18.67
N GLU A 188 -5.37 -39.66 -18.76
CA GLU A 188 -4.34 -39.40 -17.75
C GLU A 188 -3.98 -37.91 -17.68
N MET A 189 -3.75 -37.26 -18.83
CA MET A 189 -3.48 -35.82 -18.90
C MET A 189 -4.62 -34.97 -18.31
N VAL A 190 -5.87 -35.37 -18.49
CA VAL A 190 -7.04 -34.68 -17.91
C VAL A 190 -7.14 -34.91 -16.40
N LYS A 191 -6.67 -36.06 -15.88
CA LYS A 191 -6.62 -36.30 -14.41
C LYS A 191 -5.53 -35.48 -13.73
N GLU A 192 -4.42 -35.24 -14.43
CA GLU A 192 -3.34 -34.35 -13.98
C GLU A 192 -3.68 -32.86 -14.15
N ASP A 193 -4.87 -32.53 -14.67
CA ASP A 193 -5.28 -31.14 -14.84
C ASP A 193 -5.53 -30.49 -13.46
N ASN A 194 -4.54 -29.73 -13.00
CA ASN A 194 -4.55 -29.00 -11.73
C ASN A 194 -5.54 -27.83 -11.69
N ARG A 195 -6.43 -27.70 -12.69
CA ARG A 195 -7.37 -26.59 -12.81
C ARG A 195 -8.24 -26.40 -11.58
N LEU A 196 -8.69 -27.47 -10.94
CA LEU A 196 -9.52 -27.39 -9.72
C LEU A 196 -8.72 -26.89 -8.51
N GLU A 197 -7.46 -27.31 -8.37
CA GLU A 197 -6.59 -26.84 -7.29
C GLU A 197 -6.23 -25.35 -7.49
N LEU A 198 -5.90 -24.98 -8.73
CA LEU A 198 -5.64 -23.61 -9.11
C LEU A 198 -6.88 -22.72 -8.93
N SER A 199 -8.08 -23.20 -9.28
CA SER A 199 -9.31 -22.44 -9.05
C SER A 199 -9.59 -22.27 -7.57
N ALA A 200 -9.40 -23.31 -6.75
CA ALA A 200 -9.54 -23.20 -5.30
C ALA A 200 -8.53 -22.20 -4.71
N LYS A 201 -7.29 -22.17 -5.21
CA LYS A 201 -6.29 -21.21 -4.77
C LYS A 201 -6.60 -19.78 -5.21
N ILE A 202 -7.15 -19.59 -6.41
CA ILE A 202 -7.63 -18.29 -6.89
C ILE A 202 -8.76 -17.79 -5.98
N GLU A 203 -9.76 -18.62 -5.68
CA GLU A 203 -10.88 -18.26 -4.79
C GLU A 203 -10.40 -17.90 -3.37
N GLU A 204 -9.38 -18.58 -2.85
CA GLU A 204 -8.75 -18.24 -1.57
C GLU A 204 -8.08 -16.86 -1.61
N LEU A 205 -7.26 -16.60 -2.63
CA LEU A 205 -6.59 -15.32 -2.78
C LEU A 205 -7.59 -14.18 -3.02
N GLU A 206 -8.69 -14.42 -3.74
CA GLU A 206 -9.76 -13.44 -3.92
C GLU A 206 -10.43 -13.06 -2.60
N ARG A 207 -10.67 -14.04 -1.71
CA ARG A 207 -11.16 -13.80 -0.34
C ARG A 207 -10.16 -12.97 0.46
N GLU A 208 -8.89 -13.37 0.52
CA GLU A 208 -7.84 -12.63 1.24
C GLU A 208 -7.72 -11.19 0.74
N VAL A 209 -7.77 -10.96 -0.58
CA VAL A 209 -7.73 -9.61 -1.17
C VAL A 209 -8.97 -8.81 -0.76
N SER A 210 -10.15 -9.41 -0.71
CA SER A 210 -11.37 -8.73 -0.29
C SER A 210 -11.32 -8.34 1.20
N GLU A 211 -10.82 -9.22 2.06
CA GLU A 211 -10.62 -8.97 3.49
C GLU A 211 -9.59 -7.84 3.72
N LEU A 212 -8.45 -7.90 3.03
CA LEU A 212 -7.43 -6.86 3.11
C LEU A 212 -7.94 -5.50 2.64
N LYS A 213 -8.76 -5.45 1.57
CA LYS A 213 -9.39 -4.22 1.11
C LYS A 213 -10.33 -3.63 2.16
N GLN A 214 -11.12 -4.46 2.83
CA GLN A 214 -12.00 -4.04 3.91
C GLN A 214 -11.21 -3.50 5.11
N VAL A 215 -10.19 -4.24 5.57
CA VAL A 215 -9.32 -3.78 6.67
C VAL A 215 -8.64 -2.46 6.32
N LEU A 216 -8.23 -2.27 5.07
CA LEU A 216 -7.63 -1.02 4.61
C LEU A 216 -8.64 0.14 4.65
N SER A 217 -9.89 -0.07 4.21
CA SER A 217 -10.92 0.97 4.30
C SER A 217 -11.22 1.35 5.75
N ASP A 218 -11.33 0.37 6.64
CA ASP A 218 -11.60 0.60 8.07
C ASP A 218 -10.43 1.35 8.73
N LYS A 219 -9.18 1.02 8.36
CA LYS A 219 -7.99 1.74 8.83
C LYS A 219 -7.93 3.18 8.32
N LYS A 220 -8.34 3.42 7.08
CA LYS A 220 -8.43 4.78 6.51
C LYS A 220 -9.50 5.62 7.23
N GLU A 221 -10.63 5.01 7.56
CA GLU A 221 -11.67 5.66 8.37
C GLU A 221 -11.15 5.97 9.78
N GLN A 222 -10.51 5.00 10.43
CA GLN A 222 -9.88 5.18 11.75
C GLN A 222 -8.84 6.31 11.75
N GLU A 223 -7.98 6.37 10.73
CA GLU A 223 -6.99 7.43 10.55
C GLU A 223 -7.67 8.79 10.41
N SER A 224 -8.73 8.89 9.59
CA SER A 224 -9.47 10.14 9.41
C SER A 224 -10.13 10.63 10.70
N ALA A 225 -10.67 9.71 11.52
CA ALA A 225 -11.23 10.02 12.82
C ALA A 225 -10.14 10.48 13.81
N MET A 226 -8.98 9.81 13.80
CA MET A 226 -7.83 10.18 14.63
C MET A 226 -7.31 11.58 14.28
N LEU A 227 -7.21 11.92 12.99
CA LEU A 227 -6.80 13.25 12.55
C LEU A 227 -7.77 14.34 13.03
N GLN A 228 -9.08 14.09 12.97
CA GLN A 228 -10.07 15.05 13.50
C GLN A 228 -9.93 15.27 15.01
N VAL A 229 -9.65 14.20 15.78
CA VAL A 229 -9.40 14.32 17.22
C VAL A 229 -8.12 15.09 17.48
N LEU A 230 -7.04 14.79 16.76
CA LEU A 230 -5.75 15.47 16.92
C LEU A 230 -5.90 16.98 16.64
N MET A 231 -6.60 17.35 15.58
CA MET A 231 -6.86 18.75 15.21
C MET A 231 -7.67 19.48 16.30
N LYS A 232 -8.66 18.81 16.90
CA LYS A 232 -9.42 19.38 18.04
C LYS A 232 -8.54 19.56 19.27
N VAL A 233 -7.72 18.57 19.61
CA VAL A 233 -6.81 18.63 20.76
C VAL A 233 -5.77 19.73 20.59
N GLU A 234 -5.20 19.89 19.39
CA GLU A 234 -4.26 20.97 19.09
C GLU A 234 -4.91 22.35 19.24
N GLN A 235 -6.14 22.52 18.73
CA GLN A 235 -6.89 23.76 18.87
C GLN A 235 -7.20 24.07 20.34
N ASP A 236 -7.64 23.07 21.11
CA ASP A 236 -7.91 23.23 22.54
C ASP A 236 -6.61 23.57 23.30
N GLN A 237 -5.50 22.91 22.97
CA GLN A 237 -4.18 23.20 23.55
C GLN A 237 -3.77 24.65 23.28
N LYS A 238 -3.94 25.14 22.05
CA LYS A 238 -3.67 26.54 21.69
C LYS A 238 -4.49 27.50 22.53
N LEU A 239 -5.80 27.25 22.68
CA LEU A 239 -6.67 28.07 23.52
C LEU A 239 -6.24 28.07 24.99
N THR A 240 -5.83 26.91 25.52
CA THR A 240 -5.32 26.82 26.90
C THR A 240 -4.01 27.57 27.09
N GLU A 241 -3.11 27.52 26.11
CA GLU A 241 -1.83 28.22 26.18
C GLU A 241 -2.01 29.74 26.07
N ASP A 242 -2.89 30.20 25.18
CA ASP A 242 -3.25 31.62 25.07
C ASP A 242 -3.85 32.14 26.40
N ALA A 243 -4.73 31.35 27.04
CA ALA A 243 -5.27 31.69 28.36
C ALA A 243 -4.18 31.72 29.45
N ARG A 244 -3.23 30.77 29.42
CA ARG A 244 -2.09 30.73 30.34
C ARG A 244 -1.21 31.97 30.19
N VAL A 245 -0.86 32.34 28.96
CA VAL A 245 -0.04 33.52 28.65
C VAL A 245 -0.74 34.80 29.10
N SER A 246 -2.05 34.94 28.86
CA SER A 246 -2.83 36.10 29.33
C SER A 246 -2.81 36.19 30.86
N ALA A 247 -3.03 35.07 31.57
CA ALA A 247 -3.00 35.05 33.03
C ALA A 247 -1.60 35.38 33.59
N GLU A 248 -0.54 34.96 32.90
CA GLU A 248 0.84 35.30 33.27
C GLU A 248 1.12 36.81 33.10
N GLN A 249 0.64 37.41 32.01
CA GLN A 249 0.74 38.86 31.79
C GLN A 249 -0.02 39.64 32.87
N ASP A 250 -1.24 39.22 33.21
CA ASP A 250 -2.03 39.83 34.27
C ASP A 250 -1.33 39.72 35.64
N ALA A 251 -0.79 38.54 35.95
CA ALA A 251 -0.02 38.33 37.18
C ALA A 251 1.25 39.20 37.23
N ALA A 252 1.95 39.37 36.11
CA ALA A 252 3.12 40.26 36.03
C ALA A 252 2.73 41.73 36.24
N ALA A 253 1.62 42.18 35.64
CA ALA A 253 1.08 43.52 35.84
C ALA A 253 0.70 43.77 37.30
N GLN A 254 0.04 42.80 37.94
CA GLN A 254 -0.28 42.87 39.38
C GLN A 254 0.97 42.93 40.25
N ARG A 255 2.00 42.12 39.98
CA ARG A 255 3.28 42.16 40.71
C ARG A 255 3.95 43.53 40.61
N TYR A 256 3.95 44.14 39.43
CA TYR A 256 4.48 45.49 39.25
C TYR A 256 3.68 46.53 40.05
N ALA A 257 2.35 46.46 40.01
CA ALA A 257 1.50 47.37 40.80
C ALA A 257 1.76 47.22 42.31
N VAL A 258 1.92 46.00 42.81
CA VAL A 258 2.28 45.72 44.21
C VAL A 258 3.65 46.32 44.55
N GLN A 259 4.67 46.14 43.69
CA GLN A 259 6.00 46.70 43.91
C GLN A 259 5.97 48.23 44.01
N VAL A 260 5.26 48.90 43.10
CA VAL A 260 5.12 50.38 43.13
C VAL A 260 4.42 50.85 44.41
N LEU A 261 3.39 50.12 44.87
CA LEU A 261 2.72 50.44 46.13
C LEU A 261 3.62 50.19 47.34
N GLN A 262 4.41 49.12 47.31
CA GLN A 262 5.38 48.82 48.36
C GLN A 262 6.44 49.92 48.48
N GLU A 263 7.03 50.38 47.37
CA GLU A 263 7.98 51.50 47.37
C GLU A 263 7.37 52.79 47.92
N LYS A 264 6.10 53.07 47.60
CA LYS A 264 5.38 54.23 48.16
C LYS A 264 5.14 54.07 49.67
N ASN A 265 4.76 52.89 50.13
CA ASN A 265 4.58 52.61 51.56
C ASN A 265 5.91 52.72 52.32
N GLU A 266 7.01 52.21 51.78
CA GLU A 266 8.34 52.37 52.35
C GLU A 266 8.72 53.86 52.48
N LYS A 267 8.47 54.67 51.44
CA LYS A 267 8.67 56.13 51.51
C LYS A 267 7.83 56.78 52.61
N LEU A 268 6.53 56.48 52.67
CA LEU A 268 5.64 57.01 53.70
C LEU A 268 6.06 56.59 55.11
N VAL A 269 6.54 55.36 55.30
CA VAL A 269 7.08 54.87 56.58
C VAL A 269 8.32 55.67 56.98
N THR A 270 9.22 55.97 56.04
CA THR A 270 10.39 56.81 56.34
C THR A 270 10.01 58.24 56.73
N GLU A 271 9.03 58.85 56.05
CA GLU A 271 8.53 60.18 56.37
C GLU A 271 7.81 60.21 57.73
N LEU A 272 7.03 59.19 58.04
CA LEU A 272 6.36 59.03 59.32
C LEU A 272 7.40 58.89 60.45
N ALA A 273 8.42 58.05 60.27
CA ALA A 273 9.50 57.91 61.25
C ALA A 273 10.29 59.23 61.46
N GLN A 274 10.46 60.05 60.41
CA GLN A 274 11.03 61.40 60.57
C GLN A 274 10.11 62.32 61.36
N MET A 275 8.80 62.29 61.10
CA MET A 275 7.81 63.08 61.83
C MET A 275 7.71 62.65 63.30
N GLU A 276 7.71 61.34 63.57
CA GLU A 276 7.72 60.76 64.91
C GLU A 276 8.94 61.23 65.69
N LYS A 277 10.14 61.21 65.10
CA LYS A 277 11.34 61.79 65.73
C LYS A 277 11.14 63.26 66.10
N ARG A 278 10.54 64.07 65.21
CA ARG A 278 10.25 65.48 65.50
C ARG A 278 9.26 65.64 66.65
N VAL A 279 8.21 64.83 66.69
CA VAL A 279 7.22 64.83 67.77
C VAL A 279 7.85 64.42 69.10
N VAL A 280 8.63 63.34 69.13
CA VAL A 280 9.35 62.89 70.32
C VAL A 280 10.32 63.95 70.81
N THR A 281 11.03 64.65 69.91
CA THR A 281 11.89 65.78 70.30
C THR A 281 11.09 66.95 70.85
N ALA A 282 9.95 67.29 70.25
CA ALA A 282 9.09 68.36 70.75
C ALA A 282 8.52 68.02 72.14
N GLU A 283 8.06 66.78 72.32
CA GLU A 283 7.56 66.26 73.59
C GLU A 283 8.64 66.25 74.67
N THR A 284 9.84 65.74 74.37
CA THR A 284 10.97 65.78 75.32
C THR A 284 11.43 67.19 75.63
N THR A 285 11.43 68.13 74.67
CA THR A 285 11.71 69.54 74.97
C THR A 285 10.64 70.16 75.86
N LEU A 286 9.35 69.85 75.61
CA LEU A 286 8.24 70.32 76.43
C LEU A 286 8.32 69.75 77.85
N GLU A 287 8.58 68.46 77.97
CA GLU A 287 8.77 67.80 79.26
C GLU A 287 9.98 68.37 80.01
N ALA A 288 11.09 68.64 79.32
CA ALA A 288 12.24 69.32 79.91
C ALA A 288 11.88 70.74 80.40
N THR A 289 11.10 71.51 79.65
CA THR A 289 10.61 72.83 80.09
C THR A 289 9.67 72.71 81.30
N LEU A 290 8.76 71.74 81.32
CA LEU A 290 7.89 71.46 82.46
C LEU A 290 8.68 71.04 83.70
N GLN A 291 9.71 70.21 83.55
CA GLN A 291 10.59 69.82 84.66
C GLN A 291 11.43 71.01 85.16
N TYR A 292 11.89 71.89 84.27
CA TYR A 292 12.59 73.12 84.65
C TYR A 292 11.67 74.09 85.41
N GLU A 293 10.44 74.30 84.94
CA GLU A 293 9.41 75.09 85.62
C GLU A 293 9.01 74.45 86.97
N SER A 294 8.86 73.12 87.02
CA SER A 294 8.62 72.38 88.27
C SER A 294 9.78 72.53 89.26
N GLY A 295 11.03 72.54 88.76
CA GLY A 295 12.24 72.79 89.54
C GLY A 295 12.33 74.23 90.06
N GLN A 296 11.94 75.23 89.25
CA GLN A 296 11.80 76.62 89.71
C GLN A 296 10.71 76.75 90.78
N ASN A 297 9.57 76.08 90.61
CA ASN A 297 8.49 76.10 91.59
C ASN A 297 8.84 75.36 92.90
N LYS A 298 9.75 74.38 92.88
CA LYS A 298 10.26 73.69 94.09
C LYS A 298 11.27 74.51 94.91
N ALA A 299 11.88 75.55 94.34
CA ALA A 299 12.70 76.51 95.10
C ALA A 299 11.86 77.63 95.77
N LEU A 300 10.54 77.68 95.52
CA LEU A 300 9.67 78.76 96.00
C LEU A 300 8.33 78.32 96.63
N SER A 301 8.15 77.07 97.08
CA SER A 301 6.95 76.77 97.90
C SER A 301 7.05 75.61 98.88
N SER A 302 6.68 75.97 100.12
CA SER A 302 6.46 75.17 101.33
C SER A 302 4.99 74.67 101.39
N PRO A 303 4.65 73.59 102.15
CA PRO A 303 3.44 72.81 101.93
C PRO A 303 2.29 73.15 102.88
N ARG A 304 1.03 73.28 102.38
CA ARG A 304 -0.19 72.85 103.10
C ARG A 304 -1.51 72.97 102.30
N PHE A 305 -2.14 71.80 102.11
CA PHE A 305 -3.53 71.43 102.47
C PHE A 305 -4.78 72.07 101.81
N ALA A 306 -5.50 71.18 101.10
CA ALA A 306 -6.92 70.78 101.23
C ALA A 306 -8.07 71.72 100.79
N ARG A 307 -9.02 71.18 99.99
CA ARG A 307 -10.41 70.83 100.43
C ARG A 307 -11.37 70.48 99.26
N THR A 308 -11.84 69.22 99.27
CA THR A 308 -13.23 68.70 99.17
C THR A 308 -14.30 69.29 98.23
N GLN A 309 -14.73 68.46 97.26
CA GLN A 309 -16.09 68.14 96.70
C GLN A 309 -17.03 69.29 96.21
N VAL A 310 -18.02 69.16 95.31
CA VAL A 310 -18.88 68.11 94.72
C VAL A 310 -19.27 68.55 93.28
N SER A 311 -19.63 67.59 92.42
CA SER A 311 -20.26 67.63 91.07
C SER A 311 -21.50 68.57 90.92
N PRO A 312 -22.13 68.86 89.72
CA PRO A 312 -22.64 67.84 88.79
C PRO A 312 -22.78 68.18 87.27
N GLN A 313 -22.83 67.11 86.48
CA GLN A 313 -23.61 66.86 85.24
C GLN A 313 -23.44 67.72 83.95
N GLU A 314 -23.58 66.99 82.83
CA GLU A 314 -23.98 67.37 81.46
C GLU A 314 -22.92 67.92 80.48
N THR A 315 -22.63 67.16 79.41
CA THR A 315 -23.19 67.39 78.04
C THR A 315 -22.36 66.72 76.94
N LEU A 316 -23.08 66.03 76.04
CA LEU A 316 -22.89 65.92 74.58
C LEU A 316 -21.48 66.11 73.98
N LYS A 317 -20.94 65.05 73.35
CA LYS A 317 -20.18 65.19 72.09
C LYS A 317 -20.52 64.08 71.10
N LYS A 318 -20.98 64.52 69.92
CA LYS A 318 -21.25 63.72 68.71
C LYS A 318 -19.98 63.64 67.83
N LYS A 319 -19.72 62.43 67.34
CA LYS A 319 -19.43 62.04 65.93
C LYS A 319 -18.05 62.33 65.30
N THR A 320 -17.26 61.26 65.15
CA THR A 320 -16.52 60.79 63.94
C THR A 320 -15.85 59.48 64.38
N GLY A 321 -15.98 58.31 63.74
CA GLY A 321 -16.04 58.00 62.32
C GLY A 321 -14.94 56.97 62.03
N PHE A 322 -15.00 55.80 62.69
CA PHE A 322 -14.12 54.67 62.41
C PHE A 322 -14.73 53.83 61.29
N LEU A 323 -14.14 53.88 60.10
CA LEU A 323 -14.38 52.89 59.05
C LEU A 323 -13.27 51.83 59.16
N SER A 324 -13.66 50.68 59.68
CA SER A 324 -12.96 49.41 59.50
C SER A 324 -13.05 49.01 58.02
N PHE A 325 -11.89 48.75 57.44
CA PHE A 325 -11.72 48.26 56.07
C PHE A 325 -12.33 46.86 55.96
N GLY A 326 -13.28 46.69 55.04
CA GLY A 326 -13.94 45.42 54.78
C GLY A 326 -13.06 44.46 53.99
N LEU A 327 -12.64 43.36 54.62
CA LEU A 327 -12.43 42.09 53.92
C LEU A 327 -13.74 41.32 53.99
N GLY A 328 -14.64 41.60 53.04
CA GLY A 328 -15.61 40.62 52.62
C GLY A 328 -14.86 39.60 51.78
N TRP A 329 -14.96 38.32 52.12
CA TRP A 329 -15.01 37.15 51.21
C TRP A 329 -15.09 35.91 52.11
N ARG A 330 -16.33 35.48 52.39
CA ARG A 330 -16.78 34.08 52.37
C ARG A 330 -18.19 34.05 52.93
N ASP A 331 -19.16 33.92 52.04
CA ASP A 331 -20.45 33.34 52.40
C ASP A 331 -20.48 31.89 51.88
N ARG A 332 -21.09 31.03 52.70
CA ARG A 332 -21.10 29.58 52.62
C ARG A 332 -22.56 29.16 52.66
N ASN A 333 -23.06 28.53 51.59
CA ASN A 333 -24.27 27.72 51.64
C ASN A 333 -24.01 26.37 50.94
N LYS A 334 -24.54 25.22 51.32
CA LYS A 334 -24.91 24.58 52.59
C LYS A 334 -25.24 23.13 52.20
N ALA A 335 -24.53 22.18 52.77
CA ALA A 335 -24.86 20.78 53.06
C ALA A 335 -25.91 20.02 52.22
N LYS A 336 -25.49 18.86 51.65
CA LYS A 336 -25.95 17.52 52.11
C LYS A 336 -25.09 16.40 51.50
N GLN A 337 -24.58 15.54 52.36
CA GLN A 337 -24.15 14.15 52.14
C GLN A 337 -25.14 13.30 52.98
N PRO A 338 -25.47 12.03 52.62
CA PRO A 338 -24.49 10.95 52.79
C PRO A 338 -24.54 9.76 51.79
N GLU A 339 -23.36 9.14 51.72
CA GLU A 339 -23.04 7.70 51.75
C GLU A 339 -23.06 6.80 50.51
N GLU A 340 -21.94 6.07 50.45
CA GLU A 340 -21.57 4.96 49.58
C GLU A 340 -22.32 3.68 49.95
N SER A 341 -22.65 2.84 48.96
CA SER A 341 -22.44 1.39 49.09
C SER A 341 -22.53 0.70 47.71
N ASN A 342 -21.59 -0.23 47.51
CA ASN A 342 -21.31 -1.07 46.34
C ASN A 342 -22.48 -1.85 45.74
N GLY A 343 -22.29 -2.27 44.48
CA GLY A 343 -22.49 -3.68 44.10
C GLY A 343 -23.61 -4.01 43.12
N ASP A 344 -23.20 -4.40 41.91
CA ASP A 344 -23.77 -5.40 40.99
C ASP A 344 -25.26 -5.78 41.06
N SER A 345 -25.97 -5.62 39.92
CA SER A 345 -26.49 -6.74 39.11
C SER A 345 -27.66 -6.32 38.21
N ASN A 346 -27.42 -6.44 36.90
CA ASN A 346 -28.26 -7.06 35.86
C ASN A 346 -29.80 -6.94 35.94
N SER A 347 -30.42 -6.28 34.94
CA SER A 347 -31.30 -6.91 33.92
C SER A 347 -32.35 -5.95 33.31
N ASN A 348 -32.40 -6.00 31.97
CA ASN A 348 -33.46 -5.66 31.01
C ASN A 348 -34.78 -5.01 31.48
N ALA A 349 -35.16 -3.92 30.81
CA ALA A 349 -36.45 -3.83 30.10
C ALA A 349 -36.47 -2.69 29.08
N THR A 350 -36.63 -3.09 27.83
CA THR A 350 -37.18 -2.38 26.66
C THR A 350 -38.30 -1.38 26.95
N SER A 351 -38.25 -0.22 26.28
CA SER A 351 -39.45 0.39 25.70
C SER A 351 -39.11 1.15 24.41
N GLU A 352 -39.71 0.69 23.32
CA GLU A 352 -39.79 1.37 22.04
C GLU A 352 -40.72 2.58 22.13
N ALA A 353 -40.39 3.68 21.44
CA ALA A 353 -41.38 4.56 20.83
C ALA A 353 -40.79 5.30 19.62
N LYS A 354 -41.44 5.12 18.47
CA LYS A 354 -41.21 5.65 17.12
C LYS A 354 -41.40 7.18 17.00
N SER A 355 -40.46 7.82 16.27
CA SER A 355 -40.56 8.74 15.08
C SER A 355 -41.64 9.86 15.01
N PRO A 356 -41.56 10.92 14.13
CA PRO A 356 -40.75 11.05 12.90
C PRO A 356 -40.17 12.45 12.52
N SER A 357 -39.34 12.42 11.46
CA SER A 357 -39.12 13.38 10.35
C SER A 357 -38.83 14.88 10.57
N LYS A 358 -37.73 15.34 9.95
CA LYS A 358 -37.74 16.48 9.01
C LYS A 358 -36.54 16.43 8.05
N GLU A 359 -36.87 16.16 6.78
CA GLU A 359 -36.05 16.50 5.62
C GLU A 359 -35.87 18.02 5.54
N THR A 360 -34.69 18.49 5.18
CA THR A 360 -34.54 19.77 4.47
C THR A 360 -33.57 19.59 3.32
N LYS A 361 -34.08 19.98 2.16
CA LYS A 361 -33.52 19.95 0.82
C LYS A 361 -32.79 21.28 0.58
N SER A 362 -31.61 21.24 -0.03
CA SER A 362 -30.94 22.39 -0.68
C SER A 362 -30.03 21.78 -1.75
N GLU A 363 -30.52 21.60 -2.97
CA GLU A 363 -30.35 22.52 -4.10
C GLU A 363 -28.89 22.73 -4.52
N ASP A 364 -28.50 21.94 -5.52
CA ASP A 364 -27.84 22.34 -6.77
C ASP A 364 -27.21 23.74 -6.84
N LEU A 365 -25.89 23.75 -6.97
CA LEU A 365 -25.20 24.77 -7.77
C LEU A 365 -24.27 24.07 -8.78
N LEU A 366 -24.69 24.19 -10.04
CA LEU A 366 -23.86 24.10 -11.22
C LEU A 366 -22.60 24.98 -11.08
N ASN A 367 -21.46 24.50 -11.58
CA ASN A 367 -20.82 25.20 -12.69
C ASN A 367 -19.82 24.31 -13.47
N PRO A 368 -19.57 24.66 -14.75
CA PRO A 368 -19.08 23.77 -15.78
C PRO A 368 -17.60 23.99 -16.10
N GLU A 369 -16.83 22.92 -16.32
CA GLU A 369 -15.61 23.02 -17.13
C GLU A 369 -15.46 21.80 -18.05
N THR A 370 -15.90 21.99 -19.29
CA THR A 370 -15.45 21.24 -20.47
C THR A 370 -14.68 22.24 -21.35
N ARG A 371 -13.36 22.09 -21.47
CA ARG A 371 -12.55 22.35 -22.68
C ARG A 371 -11.05 22.43 -22.37
N ARG A 372 -10.32 21.35 -22.67
CA ARG A 372 -9.37 21.32 -23.80
C ARG A 372 -8.95 19.89 -24.10
#